data_AF-A0A0L8GL18-F1
#
_entry.id   AF-A0A0L8GL18-F1
#
_cell.length_a   1.000
_cell.length_b   1.000
_cell.length_c   1.000
_cell.angle_alpha   90.00
_cell.angle_beta   90.00
_cell.angle_gamma   90.00
#
_symmetry.space_group_name_H-M   'P 1'
#
loop_
_entity.id
_entity.type
_entity.pdbx_description
1 polymer ?
#
loop_
_entity_poly.entity_id
_entity_poly.type
_entity_poly.pdbx_seq_one_letter_code
_entity_poly.pdbx_strand_id
1 'polypeptide(L)'
;MLRKIICIVKRLKLFILVTLFFLIAFKFTIVNHQLTDIELCPVCYGEDFCRPLLNGSVVLNTLSSLTILQFANVKNVYFAHYNNKSIVLKKLGHDFEIYQARKEICRIISNSTSDSCNVKKSFKKLLASHEFDVLEAIRPLLMLSSDLFRCPSQRLYKSILKHYVDKLTLPDDKSVNNLLHLITTNIVNPEPLIMQMFPSSNGWAFPKYYGSCGWLAAMSDEGMPLLHFVNMPWYHRVRHYQFLCIIISSV
;
A
#
# COMPACT_ATOMS: atom_id res chain seq x y z
N MET A 1 6.95 51.66 32.06
CA MET A 1 7.11 50.23 32.45
C MET A 1 6.08 49.31 31.79
N LEU A 2 4.78 49.65 31.84
CA LEU A 2 3.68 48.79 31.36
C LEU A 2 3.84 48.25 29.91
N ARG A 3 4.25 49.10 28.96
CA ARG A 3 4.47 48.69 27.55
C ARG A 3 5.56 47.63 27.37
N LYS A 4 6.65 47.68 28.17
CA LYS A 4 7.73 46.68 28.11
C LYS A 4 7.25 45.32 28.61
N ILE A 5 6.45 45.31 29.68
CA ILE A 5 5.85 44.09 30.25
C ILE A 5 4.90 43.44 29.24
N ILE A 6 4.05 44.24 28.57
CA ILE A 6 3.13 43.74 27.52
C ILE A 6 3.90 43.11 26.34
N CYS A 7 5.01 43.73 25.90
CA CYS A 7 5.84 43.15 24.83
C CYS A 7 6.48 41.82 25.23
N ILE A 8 6.96 41.68 26.47
CA ILE A 8 7.56 40.44 26.97
C ILE A 8 6.51 39.33 27.04
N VAL A 9 5.32 39.61 27.56
CA VAL A 9 4.22 38.63 27.64
C VAL A 9 3.77 38.18 26.24
N LYS A 10 3.70 39.10 25.27
CA LYS A 10 3.37 38.76 23.87
C LYS A 10 4.44 37.86 23.23
N ARG A 11 5.73 38.15 23.44
CA ARG A 11 6.84 37.32 22.93
C ARG A 11 6.87 35.95 23.59
N LEU A 12 6.62 35.88 24.90
CA LEU A 12 6.57 34.60 25.62
C LEU A 12 5.39 33.74 25.16
N LYS A 13 4.19 34.32 24.98
CA LYS A 13 3.04 33.61 24.41
C LYS A 13 3.33 33.09 23.00
N LEU A 14 3.93 33.91 22.14
CA LEU A 14 4.31 33.48 20.79
C LEU A 14 5.34 32.34 20.82
N PHE A 15 6.35 32.43 21.68
CA PHE A 15 7.35 31.38 21.86
C PHE A 15 6.70 30.07 22.34
N ILE A 16 5.84 30.12 23.35
CA ILE A 16 5.11 28.95 23.83
C ILE A 16 4.26 28.32 22.72
N LEU A 17 3.53 29.14 21.96
CA LEU A 17 2.68 28.67 20.85
C LEU A 17 3.50 28.01 19.73
N VAL A 18 4.66 28.60 19.39
CA VAL A 18 5.60 28.04 18.41
C VAL A 18 6.22 26.73 18.92
N THR A 19 6.65 26.67 20.19
CA THR A 19 7.19 25.43 20.77
C THR A 19 6.15 24.31 20.85
N LEU A 20 4.91 24.63 21.24
CA LEU A 20 3.80 23.66 21.21
C LEU A 20 3.51 23.19 19.79
N PHE A 21 3.52 24.08 18.80
CA PHE A 21 3.37 23.72 17.41
C PHE A 21 4.50 22.77 16.95
N PHE A 22 5.76 23.06 17.29
CA PHE A 22 6.89 22.18 16.97
C PHE A 22 6.80 20.82 17.67
N LEU A 23 6.41 20.77 18.95
CA LEU A 23 6.23 19.52 19.70
C LEU A 23 5.08 18.67 19.16
N ILE A 24 3.98 19.31 18.74
CA ILE A 24 2.84 18.64 18.10
C ILE A 24 3.26 18.13 16.72
N ALA A 25 3.92 18.95 15.90
CA ALA A 25 4.42 18.54 14.59
C ALA A 25 5.42 17.37 14.68
N PHE A 26 6.27 17.34 15.71
CA PHE A 26 7.21 16.23 15.96
C PHE A 26 6.51 14.94 16.43
N LYS A 27 5.35 15.02 17.09
CA LYS A 27 4.59 13.81 17.48
C LYS A 27 3.92 13.11 16.31
N PHE A 28 3.77 13.76 15.16
CA PHE A 28 3.13 13.20 13.96
C PHE A 28 4.10 12.55 12.95
N THR A 29 5.37 12.34 13.31
CA THR A 29 6.37 11.66 12.45
C THR A 29 6.26 10.14 12.45
N ILE A 30 5.39 9.57 13.29
CA ILE A 30 5.26 8.11 13.47
C ILE A 30 4.05 7.60 12.69
N VAL A 31 4.29 6.63 11.81
CA VAL A 31 3.23 5.85 11.16
C VAL A 31 2.40 5.19 12.26
N ASN A 32 1.11 5.52 12.32
CA ASN A 32 0.20 5.00 13.33
C ASN A 32 -0.78 3.99 12.73
N HIS A 33 -1.50 3.29 13.61
CA HIS A 33 -2.53 2.32 13.20
C HIS A 33 -3.57 2.94 12.25
N GLN A 34 -3.91 4.22 12.45
CA GLN A 34 -4.86 4.97 11.61
C GLN A 34 -4.35 5.23 10.19
N LEU A 35 -3.04 5.28 9.96
CA LEU A 35 -2.48 5.43 8.63
C LEU A 35 -2.52 4.12 7.84
N THR A 36 -2.41 2.99 8.56
CA THR A 36 -2.41 1.65 7.96
C THR A 36 -3.80 1.05 7.79
N ASP A 37 -4.79 1.48 8.59
CA ASP A 37 -6.13 0.87 8.66
C ASP A 37 -6.04 -0.67 8.86
N ILE A 38 -5.13 -1.12 9.72
CA ILE A 38 -4.78 -2.53 9.93
C ILE A 38 -5.93 -3.34 10.55
N GLU A 39 -6.82 -2.67 11.29
CA GLU A 39 -8.03 -3.26 11.87
C GLU A 39 -9.04 -3.75 10.82
N LEU A 40 -8.88 -3.34 9.55
CA LEU A 40 -9.73 -3.77 8.43
C LEU A 40 -9.24 -5.09 7.79
N CYS A 41 -8.08 -5.61 8.20
CA CYS A 41 -7.61 -6.92 7.75
C CYS A 41 -8.54 -8.05 8.23
N PRO A 42 -8.62 -9.19 7.51
CA PRO A 42 -7.78 -9.61 6.38
C PRO A 42 -8.20 -9.07 5.00
N VAL A 43 -9.17 -8.14 4.94
CA VAL A 43 -9.49 -7.43 3.70
C VAL A 43 -8.59 -6.20 3.61
N CYS A 44 -7.34 -6.44 3.22
CA CYS A 44 -6.28 -5.44 3.13
C CYS A 44 -5.15 -5.96 2.21
N TYR A 45 -4.06 -5.20 2.01
CA TYR A 45 -2.95 -5.64 1.15
C TYR A 45 -2.04 -6.67 1.79
N GLY A 46 -1.91 -6.65 3.12
CA GLY A 46 -1.03 -7.57 3.84
C GLY A 46 -0.66 -7.09 5.23
N GLU A 47 0.07 -7.94 5.97
CA GLU A 47 0.50 -7.70 7.35
C GLU A 47 2.03 -7.94 7.54
N ASP A 48 2.74 -8.26 6.46
CA ASP A 48 4.13 -8.71 6.45
C ASP A 48 5.15 -7.59 6.77
N PHE A 49 4.76 -6.33 6.59
CA PHE A 49 5.58 -5.16 6.92
C PHE A 49 5.03 -4.34 8.09
N CYS A 50 4.07 -4.87 8.86
CA CYS A 50 3.51 -4.15 10.00
C CYS A 50 4.50 -3.96 11.15
N ARG A 51 5.36 -4.95 11.43
CA ARG A 51 6.28 -4.85 12.58
C ARG A 51 7.26 -3.68 12.44
N PRO A 52 7.98 -3.49 11.31
CA PRO A 52 8.83 -2.31 11.12
C PRO A 52 8.08 -0.97 11.10
N LEU A 53 6.84 -0.96 10.60
CA LEU A 53 6.01 0.25 10.55
C LEU A 53 5.54 0.68 11.95
N LEU A 54 5.00 -0.26 12.73
CA LEU A 54 4.37 0.03 14.02
C LEU A 54 5.37 0.16 15.17
N ASN A 55 6.57 -0.42 15.05
CA ASN A 55 7.61 -0.31 16.08
C ASN A 55 8.48 0.96 15.95
N GLY A 56 8.21 1.83 14.97
CA GLY A 56 8.96 3.06 14.73
C GLY A 56 10.30 2.87 13.99
N SER A 57 10.57 1.71 13.40
CA SER A 57 11.77 1.52 12.55
C SER A 57 11.67 2.28 11.22
N VAL A 58 10.44 2.64 10.82
CA VAL A 58 10.15 3.48 9.66
C VAL A 58 9.86 4.91 10.13
N VAL A 59 10.63 5.87 9.63
CA VAL A 59 10.53 7.28 10.01
C VAL A 59 10.11 8.12 8.81
N LEU A 60 8.99 8.85 8.92
CA LEU A 60 8.51 9.72 7.84
C LEU A 60 9.42 10.94 7.64
N ASN A 61 9.57 11.38 6.39
CA ASN A 61 10.29 12.60 6.07
C ASN A 61 9.48 13.83 6.48
N THR A 62 10.17 14.91 6.91
CA THR A 62 9.58 16.11 7.54
C THR A 62 8.50 16.80 6.71
N LEU A 63 8.51 16.65 5.37
CA LEU A 63 7.47 17.19 4.48
C LEU A 63 6.27 16.24 4.34
N SER A 64 6.50 14.92 4.35
CA SER A 64 5.44 13.90 4.34
C SER A 64 4.72 13.76 5.67
N SER A 65 5.33 14.26 6.77
CA SER A 65 4.71 14.35 8.09
C SER A 65 3.82 15.59 8.28
N LEU A 66 3.76 16.53 7.33
CA LEU A 66 2.95 17.76 7.45
C LEU A 66 1.52 17.56 6.91
N THR A 67 0.54 17.55 7.83
CA THR A 67 -0.89 17.35 7.55
C THR A 67 -1.49 18.32 6.53
N ILE A 68 -0.97 19.54 6.43
CA ILE A 68 -1.47 20.58 5.51
C ILE A 68 -1.15 20.21 4.04
N LEU A 69 -0.03 19.52 3.81
CA LEU A 69 0.36 19.04 2.48
C LEU A 69 -0.34 17.71 2.12
N GLN A 70 -0.98 17.04 3.08
CA GLN A 70 -1.76 15.82 2.84
C GLN A 70 -3.05 16.11 2.07
N PHE A 71 -3.64 17.30 2.21
CA PHE A 71 -4.81 17.72 1.42
C PHE A 71 -4.51 17.93 -0.07
N ALA A 72 -3.26 18.21 -0.43
CA ALA A 72 -2.78 18.25 -1.81
C ALA A 72 -2.21 16.89 -2.27
N ASN A 73 -2.18 15.89 -1.38
CA ASN A 73 -1.60 14.58 -1.61
C ASN A 73 -2.68 13.66 -2.21
N VAL A 74 -3.16 14.02 -3.40
CA VAL A 74 -4.18 13.33 -4.22
C VAL A 74 -3.85 11.84 -4.45
N LYS A 75 -2.62 11.41 -4.13
CA LYS A 75 -2.11 10.05 -4.33
C LYS A 75 -1.74 9.29 -3.06
N ASN A 76 -1.99 9.84 -1.85
CA ASN A 76 -1.69 9.19 -0.56
C ASN A 76 -0.27 8.56 -0.50
N VAL A 77 0.74 9.35 -0.86
CA VAL A 77 2.14 8.93 -0.92
C VAL A 77 2.93 9.57 0.23
N TYR A 78 3.66 8.77 1.01
CA TYR A 78 4.45 9.23 2.15
C TYR A 78 5.90 8.78 1.99
N PHE A 79 6.83 9.73 1.98
CA PHE A 79 8.26 9.44 1.93
C PHE A 79 8.78 9.16 3.33
N ALA A 80 9.63 8.14 3.45
CA ALA A 80 10.15 7.69 4.73
C ALA A 80 11.54 7.05 4.59
N HIS A 81 12.15 6.74 5.72
CA HIS A 81 13.40 6.01 5.81
C HIS A 81 13.25 4.71 6.59
N TYR A 82 13.88 3.64 6.10
CA TYR A 82 13.97 2.34 6.76
C TYR A 82 15.37 1.75 6.55
N ASN A 83 16.08 1.42 7.62
CA ASN A 83 17.46 0.89 7.58
C ASN A 83 18.41 1.73 6.69
N ASN A 84 18.42 3.05 6.88
CA ASN A 84 19.19 4.03 6.07
C ASN A 84 18.87 4.04 4.57
N LYS A 85 17.73 3.46 4.15
CA LYS A 85 17.25 3.51 2.76
C LYS A 85 16.00 4.36 2.67
N SER A 86 15.90 5.16 1.61
CA SER A 86 14.68 5.88 1.29
C SER A 86 13.61 4.89 0.79
N ILE A 87 12.43 4.98 1.38
CA ILE A 87 11.26 4.19 1.02
C ILE A 87 10.05 5.12 0.83
N VAL A 88 9.06 4.60 0.12
CA VAL A 88 7.78 5.25 -0.11
C VAL A 88 6.68 4.34 0.41
N LEU A 89 5.81 4.91 1.23
CA LEU A 89 4.58 4.28 1.68
C LEU A 89 3.43 4.82 0.83
N LYS A 90 2.67 3.94 0.21
CA LYS A 90 1.52 4.34 -0.62
C LYS A 90 0.25 3.69 -0.13
N LYS A 91 -0.81 4.50 0.06
CA LYS A 91 -2.18 4.00 0.13
C LYS A 91 -2.70 3.93 -1.31
N LEU A 92 -2.62 2.75 -1.89
CA LEU A 92 -2.78 2.53 -3.35
C LEU A 92 -4.21 2.66 -3.88
N GLY A 93 -5.15 3.10 -3.04
CA GLY A 93 -6.51 3.50 -3.41
C GLY A 93 -6.97 4.65 -2.51
N HIS A 94 -7.89 5.47 -3.02
CA HIS A 94 -8.56 6.49 -2.22
C HIS A 94 -9.50 5.82 -1.19
N ASP A 95 -9.81 6.48 -0.08
CA ASP A 95 -10.68 5.92 0.98
C ASP A 95 -12.03 5.44 0.42
N PHE A 96 -12.55 6.13 -0.59
CA PHE A 96 -13.77 5.74 -1.31
C PHE A 96 -13.59 4.45 -2.11
N GLU A 97 -12.48 4.29 -2.85
CA GLU A 97 -12.19 3.07 -3.63
C GLU A 97 -12.01 1.87 -2.69
N ILE A 98 -11.31 2.08 -1.57
CA ILE A 98 -11.14 1.07 -0.51
C ILE A 98 -12.49 0.65 0.08
N TYR A 99 -13.35 1.62 0.38
CA TYR A 99 -14.70 1.36 0.86
C TYR A 99 -15.54 0.55 -0.16
N GLN A 100 -15.53 0.94 -1.43
CA GLN A 100 -16.26 0.23 -2.49
C GLN A 100 -15.71 -1.20 -2.67
N ALA A 101 -14.40 -1.37 -2.70
CA ALA A 101 -13.77 -2.68 -2.82
C ALA A 101 -14.14 -3.60 -1.66
N ARG A 102 -14.14 -3.09 -0.42
CA ARG A 102 -14.58 -3.86 0.76
C ARG A 102 -16.03 -4.32 0.64
N LYS A 103 -16.93 -3.41 0.23
CA LYS A 103 -18.34 -3.73 0.03
C LYS A 103 -18.53 -4.76 -1.08
N GLU A 104 -17.75 -4.68 -2.14
CA GLU A 104 -17.81 -5.63 -3.25
C GLU A 104 -17.27 -7.02 -2.86
N ILE A 105 -16.12 -7.09 -2.18
CA ILE A 105 -15.57 -8.33 -1.62
C ILE A 105 -16.58 -9.00 -0.68
N CYS A 106 -17.20 -8.18 0.18
CA CYS A 106 -18.23 -8.60 1.10
C CYS A 106 -19.45 -9.21 0.38
N ARG A 107 -19.93 -8.52 -0.67
CA ARG A 107 -21.05 -8.95 -1.51
C ARG A 107 -20.74 -10.27 -2.21
N ILE A 108 -19.57 -10.40 -2.82
CA ILE A 108 -19.21 -11.59 -3.59
C ILE A 108 -18.98 -12.80 -2.68
N ILE A 109 -18.23 -12.65 -1.58
CA ILE A 109 -17.82 -13.77 -0.73
C ILE A 109 -18.90 -14.17 0.27
N SER A 110 -19.62 -13.20 0.85
CA SER A 110 -20.60 -13.45 1.90
C SER A 110 -22.06 -13.39 1.43
N ASN A 111 -22.31 -13.04 0.17
CA ASN A 111 -23.64 -12.72 -0.35
C ASN A 111 -24.40 -11.73 0.55
N SER A 112 -23.67 -10.76 1.10
CA SER A 112 -24.20 -9.79 2.06
C SER A 112 -23.92 -8.38 1.57
N THR A 113 -24.91 -7.51 1.69
CA THR A 113 -24.80 -6.07 1.40
C THR A 113 -24.52 -5.23 2.64
N SER A 114 -24.36 -5.87 3.80
CA SER A 114 -24.08 -5.22 5.08
C SER A 114 -22.62 -4.80 5.18
N ASP A 115 -22.38 -3.66 5.82
CA ASP A 115 -21.02 -3.17 6.11
C ASP A 115 -20.28 -4.04 7.16
N SER A 116 -20.99 -4.93 7.88
CA SER A 116 -20.45 -5.76 8.97
C SER A 116 -20.32 -7.25 8.62
N CYS A 117 -19.97 -7.58 7.38
CA CYS A 117 -19.79 -8.99 7.00
C CYS A 117 -18.49 -9.62 7.52
N ASN A 118 -18.61 -10.88 7.95
CA ASN A 118 -17.46 -11.69 8.33
C ASN A 118 -16.87 -12.40 7.09
N VAL A 119 -16.11 -11.64 6.29
CA VAL A 119 -15.50 -12.14 5.04
C VAL A 119 -14.65 -13.38 5.29
N LYS A 120 -13.84 -13.40 6.35
CA LYS A 120 -12.96 -14.53 6.67
C LYS A 120 -13.75 -15.83 6.88
N LYS A 121 -14.84 -15.78 7.66
CA LYS A 121 -15.70 -16.95 7.93
C LYS A 121 -16.39 -17.43 6.66
N SER A 122 -16.96 -16.51 5.88
CA SER A 122 -17.64 -16.84 4.62
C SER A 122 -16.67 -17.42 3.59
N PHE A 123 -15.46 -16.85 3.49
CA PHE A 123 -14.43 -17.35 2.58
C PHE A 123 -13.99 -18.76 2.94
N LYS A 124 -13.76 -19.06 4.23
CA LYS A 124 -13.50 -20.43 4.68
C LYS A 124 -14.59 -21.42 4.24
N LYS A 125 -15.86 -21.02 4.33
CA LYS A 125 -16.98 -21.85 3.88
C LYS A 125 -16.98 -22.07 2.36
N LEU A 126 -16.69 -21.01 1.59
CA LEU A 126 -16.56 -21.09 0.12
C LEU A 126 -15.43 -22.05 -0.29
N LEU A 127 -14.29 -21.96 0.39
CA LEU A 127 -13.14 -22.82 0.14
C LEU A 127 -13.45 -24.28 0.47
N ALA A 128 -14.14 -24.54 1.60
CA ALA A 128 -14.54 -25.90 1.99
C ALA A 128 -15.56 -26.54 1.05
N SER A 129 -16.36 -25.76 0.30
CA SER A 129 -17.38 -26.30 -0.61
C SER A 129 -16.83 -26.80 -1.95
N HIS A 130 -15.59 -26.47 -2.30
CA HIS A 130 -14.96 -26.85 -3.58
C HIS A 130 -13.97 -28.02 -3.42
N GLU A 131 -14.25 -28.96 -2.51
CA GLU A 131 -13.39 -30.12 -2.20
C GLU A 131 -11.90 -29.78 -2.02
N PHE A 132 -11.62 -28.57 -1.56
CA PHE A 132 -10.29 -28.00 -1.38
C PHE A 132 -9.50 -27.64 -2.66
N ASP A 133 -10.11 -27.62 -3.85
CA ASP A 133 -9.51 -26.99 -5.03
C ASP A 133 -9.56 -25.46 -4.89
N VAL A 134 -8.51 -24.91 -4.27
CA VAL A 134 -8.32 -23.46 -4.08
C VAL A 134 -8.46 -22.73 -5.41
N LEU A 135 -7.88 -23.29 -6.49
CA LEU A 135 -7.73 -22.60 -7.77
C LEU A 135 -9.09 -22.34 -8.40
N GLU A 136 -9.95 -23.35 -8.37
CA GLU A 136 -11.31 -23.24 -8.89
C GLU A 136 -12.13 -22.23 -8.08
N ALA A 137 -12.04 -22.29 -6.74
CA ALA A 137 -12.81 -21.43 -5.85
C ALA A 137 -12.45 -19.93 -5.98
N ILE A 138 -11.16 -19.60 -6.16
CA ILE A 138 -10.71 -18.19 -6.20
C ILE A 138 -10.68 -17.58 -7.60
N ARG A 139 -10.64 -18.40 -8.66
CA ARG A 139 -10.51 -17.91 -10.03
C ARG A 139 -11.59 -16.88 -10.40
N PRO A 140 -12.89 -17.09 -10.09
CA PRO A 140 -13.91 -16.08 -10.36
C PRO A 140 -13.64 -14.76 -9.63
N LEU A 141 -13.12 -14.83 -8.40
CA LEU A 141 -12.82 -13.66 -7.57
C LEU A 141 -11.69 -12.81 -8.15
N LEU A 142 -10.67 -13.46 -8.73
CA LEU A 142 -9.53 -12.77 -9.33
C LEU A 142 -9.86 -12.13 -10.69
N MET A 143 -10.80 -12.72 -11.44
CA MET A 143 -11.18 -12.22 -12.76
C MET A 143 -12.10 -10.98 -12.74
N LEU A 144 -12.66 -10.61 -11.59
CA LEU A 144 -13.77 -9.66 -11.50
C LEU A 144 -13.37 -8.17 -11.59
N SER A 145 -12.09 -7.82 -11.54
CA SER A 145 -11.74 -6.47 -11.06
C SER A 145 -10.42 -5.87 -11.58
N SER A 146 -9.49 -6.65 -12.12
CA SER A 146 -8.24 -6.09 -12.70
C SER A 146 -7.87 -6.73 -14.02
N ASP A 147 -7.20 -5.95 -14.88
CA ASP A 147 -6.68 -6.44 -16.15
C ASP A 147 -5.58 -7.50 -15.96
N LEU A 148 -4.95 -7.57 -14.79
CA LEU A 148 -3.88 -8.55 -14.49
C LEU A 148 -4.37 -10.00 -14.61
N PHE A 149 -5.64 -10.27 -14.28
CA PHE A 149 -6.24 -11.61 -14.32
C PHE A 149 -7.36 -11.76 -15.37
N ARG A 150 -7.52 -10.79 -16.28
CA ARG A 150 -8.52 -10.89 -17.35
C ARG A 150 -8.18 -11.97 -18.38
N CYS A 151 -6.88 -12.20 -18.64
CA CYS A 151 -6.34 -13.27 -19.49
C CYS A 151 -4.92 -13.73 -19.05
N PRO A 152 -4.72 -14.23 -17.82
CA PRO A 152 -3.39 -14.57 -17.34
C PRO A 152 -2.90 -15.86 -18.02
N SER A 153 -1.62 -15.90 -18.39
CA SER A 153 -0.99 -17.18 -18.76
C SER A 153 -1.05 -18.15 -17.58
N GLN A 154 -1.18 -19.45 -17.84
CA GLN A 154 -1.17 -20.47 -16.76
C GLN A 154 0.10 -20.36 -15.89
N ARG A 155 1.22 -19.97 -16.50
CA ARG A 155 2.49 -19.75 -15.82
C ARG A 155 2.41 -18.58 -14.84
N LEU A 156 1.88 -17.42 -15.28
CA LEU A 156 1.72 -16.25 -14.41
C LEU A 156 0.76 -16.55 -13.26
N TYR A 157 -0.39 -17.16 -13.55
CA TYR A 157 -1.39 -17.52 -12.54
C TYR A 157 -0.80 -18.41 -11.44
N LYS A 158 -0.13 -19.51 -11.82
CA LYS A 158 0.52 -20.42 -10.86
C LYS A 158 1.66 -19.75 -10.09
N SER A 159 2.42 -18.87 -10.75
CA SER A 159 3.53 -18.13 -10.12
C SER A 159 3.03 -17.19 -9.03
N ILE A 160 1.94 -16.44 -9.29
CA ILE A 160 1.33 -15.55 -8.29
C ILE A 160 0.83 -16.36 -7.11
N LEU A 161 0.07 -17.43 -7.37
CA LEU A 161 -0.54 -18.20 -6.28
C LEU A 161 0.48 -18.87 -5.37
N LYS A 162 1.58 -19.38 -5.93
CA LYS A 162 2.68 -19.96 -5.14
C LYS A 162 3.28 -18.97 -4.12
N HIS A 163 3.15 -17.66 -4.34
CA HIS A 163 3.61 -16.65 -3.38
C HIS A 163 2.69 -16.51 -2.17
N TYR A 164 1.40 -16.81 -2.33
CA TYR A 164 0.38 -16.61 -1.29
C TYR A 164 0.00 -17.89 -0.56
N VAL A 165 0.15 -19.05 -1.22
CA VAL A 165 -0.15 -20.36 -0.63
C VAL A 165 0.98 -21.36 -0.90
N ASP A 166 1.49 -21.96 0.17
CA ASP A 166 2.56 -22.97 0.11
C ASP A 166 2.07 -24.29 -0.51
N LYS A 167 0.79 -24.62 -0.31
CA LYS A 167 0.10 -25.79 -0.88
C LYS A 167 -1.28 -25.39 -1.37
N LEU A 168 -1.69 -25.91 -2.53
CA LEU A 168 -3.03 -25.71 -3.11
C LEU A 168 -4.11 -26.59 -2.45
N THR A 169 -3.87 -27.06 -1.23
CA THR A 169 -4.78 -27.88 -0.42
C THR A 169 -5.20 -27.05 0.79
N LEU A 170 -6.43 -26.57 0.83
CA LEU A 170 -6.91 -25.48 1.69
C LEU A 170 -6.61 -25.63 3.20
N PRO A 171 -5.66 -24.85 3.75
CA PRO A 171 -5.09 -25.09 5.08
C PRO A 171 -5.12 -23.83 5.97
N ASP A 172 -5.17 -24.01 7.29
CA ASP A 172 -4.94 -23.01 8.36
C ASP A 172 -5.50 -21.57 8.23
N ASP A 173 -5.39 -20.80 9.31
CA ASP A 173 -5.90 -19.41 9.33
C ASP A 173 -5.05 -18.44 8.51
N LYS A 174 -3.77 -18.77 8.28
CA LYS A 174 -2.79 -17.92 7.62
C LYS A 174 -3.00 -17.92 6.11
N SER A 175 -3.21 -19.08 5.51
CA SER A 175 -3.40 -19.19 4.05
C SER A 175 -4.70 -18.54 3.60
N VAL A 176 -5.75 -18.62 4.43
CA VAL A 176 -7.01 -17.89 4.22
C VAL A 176 -6.77 -16.38 4.20
N ASN A 177 -5.99 -15.84 5.15
CA ASN A 177 -5.65 -14.41 5.17
C ASN A 177 -4.83 -14.02 3.93
N ASN A 178 -3.81 -14.80 3.57
CA ASN A 178 -2.98 -14.54 2.39
C ASN A 178 -3.80 -14.50 1.09
N LEU A 179 -4.73 -15.43 0.90
CA LEU A 179 -5.62 -15.42 -0.27
C LEU A 179 -6.54 -14.20 -0.29
N LEU A 180 -7.05 -13.77 0.87
CA LEU A 180 -7.82 -12.53 0.97
C LEU A 180 -6.96 -11.30 0.68
N HIS A 181 -5.68 -11.29 1.08
CA HIS A 181 -4.74 -10.23 0.70
C HIS A 181 -4.51 -10.18 -0.80
N LEU A 182 -4.33 -11.33 -1.46
CA LEU A 182 -4.21 -11.41 -2.91
C LEU A 182 -5.46 -10.87 -3.61
N ILE A 183 -6.65 -11.35 -3.23
CA ILE A 183 -7.92 -10.91 -3.81
C ILE A 183 -8.12 -9.41 -3.62
N THR A 184 -7.86 -8.91 -2.42
CA THR A 184 -8.00 -7.48 -2.09
C THR A 184 -7.04 -6.63 -2.89
N THR A 185 -5.75 -7.00 -2.91
CA THR A 185 -4.73 -6.28 -3.68
C THR A 185 -5.09 -6.27 -5.16
N ASN A 186 -5.53 -7.40 -5.69
CA ASN A 186 -5.94 -7.48 -7.09
C ASN A 186 -7.12 -6.56 -7.40
N ILE A 187 -8.15 -6.53 -6.55
CA ILE A 187 -9.35 -5.71 -6.77
C ILE A 187 -9.04 -4.22 -6.73
N VAL A 188 -8.19 -3.78 -5.79
CA VAL A 188 -7.97 -2.35 -5.56
C VAL A 188 -6.84 -1.81 -6.41
N ASN A 189 -5.67 -2.46 -6.39
CA ASN A 189 -4.52 -2.02 -7.14
C ASN A 189 -3.51 -3.16 -7.35
N PRO A 190 -3.29 -3.66 -8.59
CA PRO A 190 -2.37 -4.76 -8.86
C PRO A 190 -0.88 -4.37 -8.79
N GLU A 191 -0.52 -3.10 -8.58
CA GLU A 191 0.88 -2.63 -8.49
C GLU A 191 1.75 -3.46 -7.52
N PRO A 192 1.32 -3.78 -6.28
CA PRO A 192 2.11 -4.61 -5.37
C PRO A 192 2.30 -6.04 -5.88
N LEU A 193 1.31 -6.60 -6.59
CA LEU A 193 1.42 -7.95 -7.16
C LEU A 193 2.49 -7.98 -8.25
N ILE A 194 2.53 -6.95 -9.11
CA ILE A 194 3.55 -6.83 -10.15
C ILE A 194 4.94 -6.76 -9.52
N MET A 195 5.14 -5.91 -8.50
CA MET A 195 6.46 -5.79 -7.85
C MET A 195 6.89 -7.08 -7.13
N GLN A 196 5.96 -7.83 -6.54
CA GLN A 196 6.24 -9.13 -5.93
C GLN A 196 6.64 -10.19 -6.97
N MET A 197 6.00 -10.19 -8.14
CA MET A 197 6.27 -11.16 -9.21
C MET A 197 7.53 -10.84 -10.00
N PHE A 198 7.87 -9.56 -10.13
CA PHE A 198 8.99 -9.06 -10.91
C PHE A 198 9.93 -8.26 -10.02
N PRO A 199 10.59 -8.91 -9.04
CA PRO A 199 11.41 -8.21 -8.07
C PRO A 199 12.68 -7.65 -8.71
N SER A 200 13.12 -6.48 -8.25
CA SER A 200 14.36 -5.84 -8.68
C SER A 200 15.61 -6.69 -8.42
N SER A 201 15.59 -7.59 -7.44
CA SER A 201 16.67 -8.56 -7.20
C SER A 201 16.94 -9.48 -8.39
N ASN A 202 15.95 -9.65 -9.28
CA ASN A 202 16.06 -10.47 -10.48
C ASN A 202 16.32 -9.63 -11.75
N GLY A 203 16.71 -8.36 -11.59
CA GLY A 203 17.04 -7.47 -12.71
C GLY A 203 15.85 -6.73 -13.32
N TRP A 204 14.64 -6.89 -12.78
CA TRP A 204 13.47 -6.13 -13.22
C TRP A 204 13.54 -4.67 -12.80
N ALA A 205 13.10 -3.77 -13.67
CA ALA A 205 13.10 -2.32 -13.44
C ALA A 205 11.90 -1.84 -12.59
N PHE A 206 11.46 -2.64 -11.61
CA PHE A 206 10.41 -2.27 -10.68
C PHE A 206 10.99 -1.91 -9.31
N PRO A 207 10.34 -1.01 -8.55
CA PRO A 207 10.74 -0.73 -7.18
C PRO A 207 10.81 -2.01 -6.35
N LYS A 208 11.76 -2.05 -5.41
CA LYS A 208 11.82 -3.11 -4.41
C LYS A 208 10.59 -3.01 -3.51
N TYR A 209 9.77 -4.05 -3.50
CA TYR A 209 8.67 -4.20 -2.56
C TYR A 209 9.19 -4.72 -1.21
N TYR A 210 8.89 -4.00 -0.12
CA TYR A 210 9.27 -4.39 1.24
C TYR A 210 8.17 -5.16 1.98
N GLY A 211 6.92 -5.04 1.50
CA GLY A 211 5.74 -5.64 2.10
C GLY A 211 4.61 -4.63 2.31
N SER A 212 3.56 -5.04 2.99
CA SER A 212 2.39 -4.21 3.31
C SER A 212 2.03 -4.24 4.80
N CYS A 213 1.32 -3.21 5.23
CA CYS A 213 0.59 -3.22 6.50
C CYS A 213 -0.78 -2.58 6.31
N GLY A 214 -1.82 -3.40 6.45
CA GLY A 214 -3.19 -2.97 6.17
C GLY A 214 -3.31 -2.49 4.71
N TRP A 215 -3.73 -1.25 4.53
CA TRP A 215 -3.93 -0.61 3.23
C TRP A 215 -2.72 0.19 2.74
N LEU A 216 -1.57 0.01 3.40
CA LEU A 216 -0.34 0.70 3.07
C LEU A 216 0.69 -0.28 2.50
N ALA A 217 1.19 0.02 1.30
CA ALA A 217 2.28 -0.73 0.66
C ALA A 217 3.61 0.03 0.81
N ALA A 218 4.67 -0.66 1.22
CA ALA A 218 6.01 -0.11 1.35
C ALA A 218 6.91 -0.54 0.18
N MET A 219 7.51 0.43 -0.50
CA MET A 219 8.40 0.19 -1.64
C MET A 219 9.65 1.09 -1.57
N SER A 220 10.69 0.79 -2.33
CA SER A 220 11.85 1.70 -2.45
C SER A 220 11.47 3.00 -3.14
N ASP A 221 12.14 4.08 -2.73
CA ASP A 221 12.06 5.36 -3.41
C ASP A 221 12.99 5.37 -4.64
N GLU A 222 12.39 5.38 -5.83
CA GLU A 222 13.12 5.45 -7.10
C GLU A 222 13.32 6.89 -7.61
N GLY A 223 12.97 7.89 -6.79
CA GLY A 223 13.16 9.30 -7.10
C GLY A 223 12.07 9.89 -7.98
N MET A 224 12.46 10.78 -8.90
CA MET A 224 11.51 11.63 -9.61
C MET A 224 10.74 10.87 -10.70
N PRO A 225 9.40 11.06 -10.82
CA PRO A 225 8.63 10.46 -11.88
C PRO A 225 9.02 11.04 -13.24
N LEU A 226 8.83 10.26 -14.31
CA LEU A 226 9.21 10.64 -15.68
C LEU A 226 8.60 11.96 -16.15
N LEU A 227 7.40 12.31 -15.66
CA LEU A 227 6.74 13.58 -15.98
C LEU A 227 7.60 14.80 -15.62
N HIS A 228 8.45 14.68 -14.59
CA HIS A 228 9.39 15.73 -14.22
C HIS A 228 10.35 16.10 -15.37
N PHE A 229 10.71 15.14 -16.21
CA PHE A 229 11.71 15.32 -17.26
C PHE A 229 11.11 15.76 -18.60
N VAL A 230 9.78 15.83 -18.75
CA VAL A 230 9.13 16.13 -20.05
C VAL A 230 9.57 17.48 -20.63
N ASN A 231 9.82 18.47 -19.78
CA ASN A 231 10.24 19.82 -20.20
C ASN A 231 11.76 20.03 -20.19
N MET A 232 12.55 19.01 -19.84
CA MET A 232 14.02 19.09 -19.85
C MET A 232 14.57 19.05 -21.28
N PRO A 233 15.81 19.50 -21.55
CA PRO A 233 16.43 19.40 -22.87
C PRO A 233 16.46 17.96 -23.41
N TRP A 234 16.40 17.80 -24.75
CA TRP A 234 16.29 16.49 -25.43
C TRP A 234 17.26 15.43 -24.89
N TYR A 235 18.54 15.79 -24.74
CA TYR A 235 19.58 14.89 -24.25
C TYR A 235 19.24 14.28 -22.87
N HIS A 236 18.70 15.09 -21.95
CA HIS A 236 18.26 14.60 -20.65
C HIS A 236 17.03 13.72 -20.75
N ARG A 237 16.08 14.05 -21.62
CA ARG A 237 14.87 13.23 -21.84
C ARG A 237 15.24 11.82 -22.30
N VAL A 238 16.03 11.69 -23.37
CA VAL A 238 16.39 10.39 -23.96
C VAL A 238 17.09 9.48 -22.95
N ARG A 239 18.02 10.04 -22.17
CA ARG A 239 18.75 9.28 -21.14
C ARG A 239 17.80 8.68 -20.10
N HIS A 240 16.77 9.40 -19.67
CA HIS A 240 15.81 8.90 -18.68
C HIS A 240 14.71 8.02 -19.30
N TYR A 241 14.36 8.20 -20.58
CA TYR A 241 13.41 7.34 -21.30
C TYR A 241 13.96 5.97 -21.69
N GLN A 242 15.28 5.78 -21.79
CA GLN A 242 15.87 4.46 -22.07
C GLN A 242 15.45 3.39 -21.04
N PHE A 243 15.17 3.76 -19.80
CA PHE A 243 14.63 2.85 -18.77
C PHE A 243 13.19 2.40 -19.07
N LEU A 244 12.38 3.23 -19.74
CA LEU A 244 11.01 2.87 -20.12
C LEU A 244 11.00 1.88 -21.30
N CYS A 245 11.93 2.04 -22.25
CA CYS A 245 12.04 1.11 -23.39
C CYS A 245 12.39 -0.31 -22.95
N ILE A 246 13.18 -0.51 -21.90
CA ILE A 246 13.50 -1.86 -21.38
C ILE A 246 12.24 -2.56 -20.83
N ILE A 247 11.31 -1.81 -20.22
CA ILE A 247 10.06 -2.37 -19.70
C ILE A 247 9.11 -2.76 -20.86
N ILE A 248 9.08 -1.99 -21.95
CA ILE A 248 8.19 -2.26 -23.09
C ILE A 248 8.77 -3.32 -24.05
N SER A 249 10.10 -3.41 -24.20
CA SER A 249 10.75 -4.39 -25.06
C SER A 249 10.91 -5.79 -24.44
N SER A 250 10.48 -5.97 -23.18
CA SER A 250 10.55 -7.24 -22.43
C SER A 250 9.19 -7.92 -22.24
N VAL A 251 8.15 -7.43 -22.93
CA VAL A 251 6.79 -8.02 -22.97
C VAL A 251 6.49 -8.55 -24.37
#